data_AF-A0A9P6SB27-F1
#
_entry.id   AF-A0A9P6SB27-F1
#
_cell.length_a   1.000
_cell.length_b   1.000
_cell.length_c   1.000
_cell.angle_alpha   90.00
_cell.angle_beta   90.00
_cell.angle_gamma   90.00
#
_symmetry.space_group_name_H-M   'P 1'
#
loop_
_entity.id
_entity.type
_entity.pdbx_description
1 polymer ?
#
loop_
_entity_poly.entity_id
_entity_poly.type
_entity_poly.pdbx_seq_one_letter_code
_entity_poly.pdbx_strand_id
1 'polypeptide(L)'
;MFTALRIASASLPTVARSSARSATARTALTSACTRHTAWQAKTHVASNTRAFSSNNSGRGGFQSLPLAAVALILGGLTLTGAGLWQFYTSGVNAFPEDIRNDLRKALYYQNYGNDRDKAVGYYRTALNAAMQHPDLKVDGPEVTGIMIQLGTMFQDMGRTQEAVDVLVMAFEVLVHGRTLGTGNDSSLRKAQKLEAGIGGGFDSDDHHLSQDHDPSSSAHTHGPRVMDGPTRLKTVGIAQKLGDLYHALKKDQQAERYYLWSVEQLMKNHDQILARTPAAHISDEERLQNARDKEAMRKQFSFENLPSWMTKTDLGASLEALGGFYTSKGVYSNALPLYMRALSLVEPNSCHAAVLMCNISDAFAGLGNIDDATGWAERGLKVGKTQSGQECDESCGVILYNLGMLHEMKGDVLKAQDYYTQSKQHGLKTGFDQCIVESNKALRRMKETNEGSQA
;
A
#
# COMPACT_ATOMS: atom_id res chain seq x y z
N MET A 1 14.34 -25.58 12.40
CA MET A 1 13.43 -24.97 11.40
C MET A 1 14.11 -23.73 10.84
N PHE A 2 14.38 -23.74 9.54
CA PHE A 2 14.95 -22.62 8.81
C PHE A 2 13.82 -21.70 8.36
N THR A 3 13.77 -20.47 8.86
CA THR A 3 12.78 -19.47 8.42
C THR A 3 13.47 -18.52 7.46
N ALA A 4 13.05 -18.53 6.19
CA ALA A 4 13.56 -17.60 5.19
C ALA A 4 13.30 -16.16 5.62
N LEU A 5 14.26 -15.28 5.33
CA LEU A 5 14.02 -13.85 5.48
C LEU A 5 13.08 -13.43 4.36
N ARG A 6 12.05 -12.67 4.72
CA ARG A 6 11.08 -12.12 3.77
C ARG A 6 11.14 -10.61 3.83
N ILE A 7 11.01 -10.00 2.67
CA ILE A 7 10.68 -8.58 2.58
C ILE A 7 9.27 -8.48 3.16
N ALA A 8 9.06 -7.67 4.20
CA ALA A 8 7.71 -7.35 4.61
C ALA A 8 7.01 -6.77 3.39
N SER A 9 6.00 -7.48 2.86
CA SER A 9 5.20 -6.97 1.75
C SER A 9 4.74 -5.58 2.14
N ALA A 10 5.24 -4.56 1.46
CA ALA A 10 4.75 -3.22 1.63
C ALA A 10 3.24 -3.30 1.36
N SER A 11 2.44 -3.06 2.39
CA SER A 11 1.02 -2.81 2.18
C SER A 11 0.90 -1.81 1.06
N LEU A 12 0.11 -2.17 0.04
CA LEU A 12 -0.12 -1.41 -1.20
C LEU A 12 0.11 0.09 -0.97
N PRO A 13 1.05 0.74 -1.67
CA PRO A 13 1.08 2.19 -1.66
C PRO A 13 -0.27 2.65 -2.21
N THR A 14 -1.02 3.38 -1.37
CA THR A 14 -2.15 4.19 -1.78
C THR A 14 -1.77 4.86 -3.09
N VAL A 15 -2.63 4.79 -4.11
CA VAL A 15 -2.46 5.47 -5.40
C VAL A 15 -2.18 6.96 -5.14
N ALA A 16 -0.90 7.27 -4.97
CA ALA A 16 -0.38 8.61 -4.86
C ALA A 16 -0.16 9.05 -6.29
N ARG A 17 -1.11 9.85 -6.76
CA ARG A 17 -1.09 10.55 -8.03
C ARG A 17 0.31 11.12 -8.28
N SER A 18 0.98 10.63 -9.32
CA SER A 18 2.25 11.17 -9.77
C SER A 18 2.08 12.57 -10.35
N SER A 19 2.84 13.55 -9.86
CA SER A 19 3.41 14.58 -10.74
C SER A 19 4.76 15.08 -10.20
N ALA A 20 5.81 14.62 -10.88
CA ALA A 20 7.06 15.32 -11.20
C ALA A 20 7.92 15.96 -10.08
N ARG A 21 8.98 15.23 -9.72
CA ARG A 21 10.42 15.59 -9.71
C ARG A 21 10.82 17.06 -9.45
N SER A 22 11.72 17.29 -8.48
CA SER A 22 13.16 17.31 -8.75
C SER A 22 14.01 17.36 -7.47
N ALA A 23 15.27 16.99 -7.64
CA ALA A 23 16.27 16.64 -6.64
C ALA A 23 16.73 17.78 -5.72
N THR A 24 17.20 17.41 -4.53
CA THR A 24 18.51 17.89 -4.02
C THR A 24 19.00 16.98 -2.91
N ALA A 25 20.15 16.37 -3.17
CA ALA A 25 20.92 15.53 -2.27
C ALA A 25 21.36 16.32 -1.03
N ARG A 26 21.20 15.73 0.15
CA ARG A 26 21.93 16.10 1.37
C ARG A 26 23.10 15.13 1.53
N THR A 27 24.28 15.55 1.12
CA THR A 27 25.55 14.93 1.52
C THR A 27 25.96 15.53 2.85
N ALA A 28 25.91 14.72 3.91
CA ALA A 28 26.68 14.93 5.12
C ALA A 28 28.06 14.29 4.93
N LEU A 29 29.12 15.06 5.16
CA LEU A 29 30.47 14.54 5.36
C LEU A 29 31.05 15.20 6.60
N THR A 30 31.26 14.37 7.62
CA THR A 30 32.10 14.66 8.79
C THR A 30 33.49 14.07 8.55
N SER A 31 34.54 14.86 8.72
CA SER A 31 35.76 14.47 9.46
C SER A 31 36.78 15.61 9.52
N ALA A 32 37.40 15.73 10.69
CA ALA A 32 38.25 16.81 11.18
C ALA A 32 39.69 16.79 10.66
N CYS A 33 40.40 17.94 10.75
CA CYS A 33 41.65 18.08 11.52
C CYS A 33 42.19 19.53 11.54
N THR A 34 42.62 20.00 12.72
CA THR A 34 43.72 20.97 13.02
C THR A 34 43.70 22.39 12.43
N ARG A 35 44.19 23.49 13.03
CA ARG A 35 44.62 23.96 14.36
C ARG A 35 45.15 25.40 14.10
N HIS A 36 44.92 26.37 15.01
CA HIS A 36 45.62 27.68 15.15
C HIS A 36 45.52 28.68 13.95
N THR A 37 45.44 30.00 14.05
CA THR A 37 45.77 31.02 15.08
C THR A 37 45.12 32.36 14.69
N ALA A 38 44.97 33.24 15.68
CA ALA A 38 44.41 34.60 15.61
C ALA A 38 45.01 35.53 14.55
N TRP A 39 44.27 36.57 14.13
CA TRP A 39 44.74 37.96 14.04
C TRP A 39 43.58 38.96 13.83
N GLN A 40 43.59 40.04 14.61
CA GLN A 40 42.70 41.21 14.51
C GLN A 40 43.18 42.15 13.40
N ALA A 41 42.27 42.87 12.71
CA ALA A 41 42.56 44.20 12.17
C ALA A 41 41.28 45.00 11.79
N LYS A 42 41.03 46.04 12.58
CA LYS A 42 40.48 47.38 12.32
C LYS A 42 39.77 47.73 10.98
N THR A 43 38.53 48.21 11.15
CA THR A 43 37.87 49.45 10.64
C THR A 43 38.21 49.98 9.24
N HIS A 44 37.17 50.37 8.48
CA HIS A 44 36.95 51.78 8.11
C HIS A 44 35.50 52.02 7.66
N VAL A 45 34.82 52.95 8.36
CA VAL A 45 33.57 53.58 7.94
C VAL A 45 33.94 54.72 6.98
N ALA A 46 33.34 54.74 5.79
CA ALA A 46 33.38 55.87 4.89
C ALA A 46 31.95 56.21 4.47
N SER A 47 31.43 57.28 5.07
CA SER A 47 30.23 58.00 4.66
C SER A 47 30.51 58.77 3.36
N ASN A 48 29.63 58.63 2.36
CA ASN A 48 29.51 59.61 1.30
C ASN A 48 28.04 59.86 1.00
N THR A 49 27.52 60.94 1.58
CA THR A 49 26.30 61.63 1.19
C THR A 49 26.52 62.36 -0.13
N ARG A 50 25.71 62.08 -1.15
CA ARG A 50 25.38 63.07 -2.18
C ARG A 50 23.88 63.14 -2.34
N ALA A 51 23.37 64.34 -2.06
CA ALA A 51 22.03 64.77 -2.33
C ALA A 51 21.72 64.66 -3.83
N PHE A 52 20.50 64.23 -4.18
CA PHE A 52 19.94 64.51 -5.49
C PHE A 52 18.57 65.17 -5.34
N SER A 53 18.46 66.26 -6.09
CA SER A 53 17.43 67.27 -6.06
C SER A 53 16.06 66.72 -6.47
N SER A 54 15.03 67.17 -5.75
CA SER A 54 13.63 67.05 -6.16
C SER A 54 13.38 68.00 -7.33
N ASN A 55 12.91 67.47 -8.45
CA ASN A 55 12.15 68.29 -9.40
C ASN A 55 10.89 67.53 -9.81
N ASN A 56 9.76 68.05 -9.34
CA ASN A 56 8.42 67.59 -9.66
C ASN A 56 7.93 68.41 -10.86
N SER A 57 7.80 67.77 -12.02
CA SER A 57 6.99 68.29 -13.12
C SER A 57 6.14 67.15 -13.67
N GLY A 58 4.83 67.33 -13.56
CA GLY A 58 3.84 66.33 -13.91
C GLY A 58 3.84 65.98 -15.39
N ARG A 59 3.75 64.69 -15.68
CA ARG A 59 3.11 64.11 -16.86
C ARG A 59 2.80 62.65 -16.55
N GLY A 60 1.52 62.27 -16.68
CA GLY A 60 1.08 60.90 -16.53
C GLY A 60 1.85 59.99 -17.50
N GLY A 61 2.58 59.04 -16.95
CA GLY A 61 3.32 58.03 -17.70
C GLY A 61 3.52 56.85 -16.77
N PHE A 62 2.98 55.70 -17.13
CA PHE A 62 3.21 54.44 -16.45
C PHE A 62 4.72 54.22 -16.29
N GLN A 63 5.24 54.36 -15.08
CA GLN A 63 6.60 53.94 -14.76
C GLN A 63 6.64 52.42 -14.98
N SER A 64 7.39 51.99 -15.98
CA SER A 64 7.60 50.57 -16.26
C SER A 64 8.23 49.93 -15.03
N LEU A 65 7.49 49.05 -14.35
CA LEU A 65 8.07 48.22 -13.30
C LEU A 65 9.26 47.46 -13.91
N PRO A 66 10.38 47.33 -13.19
CA PRO A 66 11.50 46.53 -13.66
C PRO A 66 10.98 45.12 -13.96
N LEU A 67 11.38 44.54 -15.10
CA LEU A 67 10.91 43.23 -15.58
C LEU A 67 10.99 42.15 -14.48
N ALA A 68 11.99 42.23 -13.60
CA ALA A 68 12.14 41.36 -12.44
C ALA A 68 10.98 41.46 -11.44
N ALA A 69 10.47 42.65 -11.15
CA ALA A 69 9.34 42.85 -10.25
C ALA A 69 8.03 42.33 -10.86
N VAL A 70 7.83 42.52 -12.17
CA VAL A 70 6.68 41.96 -12.88
C VAL A 70 6.74 40.43 -12.90
N ALA A 71 7.91 39.85 -13.15
CA ALA A 71 8.12 38.41 -13.12
C ALA A 71 7.88 37.80 -11.73
N LEU A 72 8.29 38.47 -10.65
CA LEU A 72 8.03 38.02 -9.28
C LEU A 72 6.54 38.10 -8.92
N ILE A 73 5.83 39.15 -9.34
CA ILE A 73 4.39 39.28 -9.10
C ILE A 73 3.62 38.21 -9.89
N LEU A 74 3.95 38.00 -11.16
CA LEU A 74 3.33 36.95 -11.98
C LEU A 74 3.67 35.54 -11.46
N GLY A 75 4.91 35.33 -11.00
CA GLY A 75 5.32 34.10 -10.32
C GLY A 75 4.53 33.85 -9.03
N GLY A 76 4.36 34.87 -8.20
CA GLY A 76 3.54 34.81 -6.98
C GLY A 76 2.06 34.52 -7.26
N LEU A 77 1.48 35.20 -8.25
CA LEU A 77 0.08 34.98 -8.66
C LEU A 77 -0.14 33.61 -9.28
N THR A 78 0.80 33.10 -10.06
CA THR A 78 0.73 31.74 -10.62
C THR A 78 0.90 30.67 -9.55
N LEU A 79 1.82 30.84 -8.58
CA LEU A 79 1.94 29.93 -7.44
C LEU A 79 0.69 29.95 -6.57
N THR A 80 0.15 31.14 -6.29
CA THR A 80 -1.06 31.31 -5.49
C THR A 80 -2.29 30.79 -6.23
N GLY A 81 -2.37 30.99 -7.54
CA GLY A 81 -3.40 30.44 -8.41
C GLY A 81 -3.32 28.90 -8.49
N ALA A 82 -2.13 28.33 -8.60
CA ALA A 82 -1.91 26.89 -8.55
C ALA A 82 -2.25 26.31 -7.17
N GLY A 83 -1.85 27.00 -6.09
CA GLY A 83 -2.18 26.63 -4.72
C GLY A 83 -3.68 26.71 -4.42
N LEU A 84 -4.37 27.76 -4.89
CA LEU A 84 -5.82 27.91 -4.80
C LEU A 84 -6.53 26.86 -5.66
N TRP A 85 -6.07 26.60 -6.88
CA TRP A 85 -6.62 25.57 -7.73
C TRP A 85 -6.47 24.19 -7.07
N GLN A 86 -5.30 23.86 -6.54
CA GLN A 86 -5.06 22.62 -5.78
C GLN A 86 -5.89 22.55 -4.49
N PHE A 87 -6.09 23.69 -3.81
CA PHE A 87 -6.94 23.78 -2.62
C PHE A 87 -8.41 23.56 -2.97
N TYR A 88 -8.96 24.25 -3.96
CA TYR A 88 -10.35 24.11 -4.39
C TYR A 88 -10.64 22.77 -5.08
N THR A 89 -9.63 22.16 -5.72
CA THR A 89 -9.72 20.80 -6.28
C THR A 89 -9.37 19.70 -5.28
N SER A 90 -9.02 20.04 -4.04
CA SER A 90 -8.84 19.04 -2.98
C SER A 90 -10.17 18.34 -2.68
N GLY A 91 -10.15 17.02 -2.56
CA GLY A 91 -11.37 16.21 -2.40
C GLY A 91 -12.23 16.60 -1.20
N VAL A 92 -11.66 17.27 -0.20
CA VAL A 92 -12.36 17.78 0.99
C VAL A 92 -13.33 18.92 0.66
N ASN A 93 -13.08 19.68 -0.41
CA ASN A 93 -13.96 20.76 -0.86
C ASN A 93 -15.15 20.29 -1.71
N ALA A 94 -15.16 19.03 -2.14
CA ALA A 94 -16.32 18.39 -2.76
C ALA A 94 -17.42 18.04 -1.74
N PHE A 95 -17.09 18.01 -0.44
CA PHE A 95 -18.07 17.73 0.61
C PHE A 95 -18.91 18.96 0.96
N PRO A 96 -20.20 18.76 1.31
CA PRO A 96 -21.03 19.74 1.99
C PRO A 96 -20.33 20.37 3.20
N GLU A 97 -20.69 21.61 3.56
CA GLU A 97 -19.96 22.43 4.54
C GLU A 97 -19.89 21.80 5.94
N ASP A 98 -20.98 21.19 6.37
CA ASP A 98 -21.12 20.45 7.63
C ASP A 98 -20.09 19.30 7.74
N ILE A 99 -19.97 18.47 6.70
CA ILE A 99 -19.04 17.32 6.67
C ILE A 99 -17.60 17.79 6.50
N ARG A 100 -17.38 18.76 5.62
CA ARG A 100 -16.05 19.30 5.27
C ARG A 100 -15.31 19.85 6.48
N ASN A 101 -16.01 20.55 7.37
CA ASN A 101 -15.39 21.15 8.55
C ASN A 101 -14.79 20.10 9.48
N ASP A 102 -15.50 18.98 9.70
CA ASP A 102 -14.99 17.90 10.52
C ASP A 102 -13.90 17.09 9.81
N LEU A 103 -14.01 16.87 8.49
CA LEU A 103 -12.90 16.25 7.74
C LEU A 103 -11.61 17.06 7.78
N ARG A 104 -11.69 18.40 7.71
CA ARG A 104 -10.51 19.26 7.86
C ARG A 104 -9.87 19.13 9.24
N LYS A 105 -10.68 19.09 10.30
CA LYS A 105 -10.17 18.85 11.67
C LYS A 105 -9.56 17.46 11.78
N ALA A 106 -10.21 16.44 11.23
CA ALA A 106 -9.69 15.07 11.23
C ALA A 106 -8.30 15.00 10.58
N LEU A 107 -8.16 15.56 9.37
CA LEU A 107 -6.89 15.63 8.65
C LEU A 107 -5.84 16.49 9.37
N TYR A 108 -6.27 17.57 10.03
CA TYR A 108 -5.38 18.39 10.84
C TYR A 108 -4.81 17.60 12.02
N TYR A 109 -5.65 16.89 12.78
CA TYR A 109 -5.19 16.09 13.92
C TYR A 109 -4.38 14.87 13.49
N GLN A 110 -4.67 14.29 12.32
CA GLN A 110 -3.88 13.23 11.72
C GLN A 110 -2.46 13.70 11.36
N ASN A 111 -2.33 14.83 10.67
CA ASN A 111 -1.06 15.26 10.07
C ASN A 111 -0.24 16.22 10.94
N TYR A 112 -0.89 17.01 11.80
CA TYR A 112 -0.27 18.10 12.55
C TYR A 112 -0.54 18.06 14.06
N GLY A 113 -1.75 17.69 14.46
CA GLY A 113 -2.18 17.76 15.87
C GLY A 113 -1.58 16.68 16.79
N ASN A 114 -0.95 15.64 16.23
CA ASN A 114 -0.36 14.51 16.94
C ASN A 114 -1.33 13.78 17.92
N ASP A 115 -2.64 13.91 17.69
CA ASP A 115 -3.69 13.32 18.52
C ASP A 115 -4.61 12.49 17.62
N ARG A 116 -4.29 11.21 17.51
CA ARG A 116 -4.97 10.29 16.59
C ARG A 116 -6.39 9.97 17.04
N ASP A 117 -6.67 9.96 18.34
CA ASP A 117 -8.02 9.71 18.86
C ASP A 117 -8.97 10.87 18.55
N LYS A 118 -8.51 12.13 18.66
CA LYS A 118 -9.28 13.27 18.17
C LYS A 118 -9.56 13.18 16.67
N ALA A 119 -8.56 12.80 15.88
CA ALA A 119 -8.74 12.61 14.44
C ALA A 119 -9.83 11.58 14.14
N VAL A 120 -9.81 10.43 14.82
CA VAL A 120 -10.85 9.39 14.73
C VAL A 120 -12.22 9.95 15.10
N GLY A 121 -12.33 10.72 16.18
CA GLY A 121 -13.57 11.37 16.59
C GLY A 121 -14.18 12.22 15.47
N TYR A 122 -13.37 13.08 14.86
CA TYR A 122 -13.83 13.91 13.74
C TYR A 122 -14.15 13.10 12.47
N TYR A 123 -13.40 12.04 12.18
CA TYR A 123 -13.72 11.14 11.07
C TYR A 123 -15.06 10.43 11.25
N ARG A 124 -15.38 9.99 12.48
CA ARG A 124 -16.66 9.35 12.80
C ARG A 124 -17.82 10.33 12.64
N THR A 125 -17.70 11.54 13.19
CA THR A 125 -18.72 12.59 13.02
C THR A 125 -18.94 12.90 11.54
N ALA A 126 -17.86 13.09 10.77
CA ALA A 126 -17.94 13.33 9.34
C ALA A 126 -18.59 12.16 8.57
N LEU A 127 -18.26 10.92 8.92
CA LEU A 127 -18.86 9.72 8.30
C LEU A 127 -20.36 9.65 8.57
N ASN A 128 -20.78 9.88 9.82
CA ASN A 128 -22.18 9.83 10.22
C ASN A 128 -23.00 10.91 9.53
N ALA A 129 -22.47 12.14 9.46
CA ALA A 129 -23.08 13.22 8.68
C ALA A 129 -23.15 12.85 7.19
N ALA A 130 -22.09 12.31 6.61
CA ALA A 130 -22.05 11.92 5.20
C ALA A 130 -23.04 10.81 4.83
N MET A 131 -23.25 9.83 5.72
CA MET A 131 -24.21 8.75 5.53
C MET A 131 -25.68 9.22 5.59
N GLN A 132 -25.96 10.31 6.31
CA GLN A 132 -27.30 10.88 6.48
C GLN A 132 -27.59 12.02 5.50
N HIS A 133 -26.57 12.51 4.79
CA HIS A 133 -26.71 13.67 3.92
C HIS A 133 -27.55 13.32 2.68
N PRO A 134 -28.59 14.11 2.35
CA PRO A 134 -29.54 13.78 1.27
C PRO A 134 -28.88 13.75 -0.12
N ASP A 135 -27.85 14.57 -0.33
CA ASP A 135 -27.16 14.66 -1.63
C ASP A 135 -26.02 13.65 -1.80
N LEU A 136 -25.64 12.93 -0.74
CA LEU A 136 -24.52 11.98 -0.80
C LEU A 136 -25.03 10.55 -0.88
N LYS A 137 -24.46 9.82 -1.84
CA LYS A 137 -24.70 8.39 -1.96
C LYS A 137 -23.82 7.64 -0.99
N VAL A 138 -24.42 6.74 -0.22
CA VAL A 138 -23.69 5.86 0.73
C VAL A 138 -22.63 5.01 0.02
N ASP A 139 -22.96 4.49 -1.16
CA ASP A 139 -22.06 3.76 -2.05
C ASP A 139 -21.20 4.67 -2.94
N GLY A 140 -21.26 5.98 -2.72
CA GLY A 140 -20.49 6.99 -3.42
C GLY A 140 -19.02 7.02 -2.99
N PRO A 141 -18.14 7.59 -3.83
CA PRO A 141 -16.72 7.73 -3.53
C PRO A 141 -16.44 8.62 -2.32
N GLU A 142 -17.35 9.54 -1.98
CA GLU A 142 -17.25 10.43 -0.83
C GLU A 142 -17.34 9.66 0.48
N VAL A 143 -18.45 8.95 0.69
CA VAL A 143 -18.72 8.20 1.93
C VAL A 143 -17.74 7.03 2.10
N THR A 144 -17.52 6.26 1.04
CA THR A 144 -16.57 5.13 1.08
C THR A 144 -15.12 5.59 1.24
N GLY A 145 -14.76 6.77 0.73
CA GLY A 145 -13.47 7.40 0.97
C GLY A 145 -13.22 7.71 2.44
N ILE A 146 -14.23 8.21 3.16
CA ILE A 146 -14.14 8.45 4.61
C ILE A 146 -13.94 7.12 5.36
N MET A 147 -14.67 6.06 5.00
CA MET A 147 -14.53 4.74 5.61
C MET A 147 -13.11 4.17 5.44
N ILE A 148 -12.55 4.23 4.22
CA ILE A 148 -11.20 3.73 3.94
C ILE A 148 -10.16 4.50 4.77
N GLN A 149 -10.29 5.83 4.84
CA GLN A 149 -9.38 6.66 5.62
C GLN A 149 -9.46 6.36 7.11
N LEU A 150 -10.68 6.19 7.64
CA LEU A 150 -10.90 5.81 9.03
C LEU A 150 -10.35 4.41 9.35
N GLY A 151 -10.55 3.43 8.46
CA GLY A 151 -9.95 2.09 8.60
C GLY A 151 -8.42 2.12 8.60
N THR A 152 -7.81 2.94 7.73
CA THR A 152 -6.36 3.16 7.70
C THR A 152 -5.87 3.77 9.00
N MET A 153 -6.59 4.76 9.54
CA MET A 153 -6.27 5.35 10.85
C MET A 153 -6.31 4.34 11.99
N PHE A 154 -7.33 3.48 12.04
CA PHE A 154 -7.39 2.43 13.05
C PHE A 154 -6.23 1.45 12.95
N GLN A 155 -5.84 1.10 11.74
CA GLN A 155 -4.67 0.26 11.53
C GLN A 155 -3.39 0.93 12.01
N ASP A 156 -3.15 2.20 11.70
CA ASP A 156 -1.97 2.94 12.13
C ASP A 156 -1.88 3.07 13.66
N MET A 157 -3.03 2.98 14.34
CA MET A 157 -3.15 2.96 15.80
C MET A 157 -3.04 1.55 16.40
N GLY A 158 -2.89 0.49 15.58
CA GLY A 158 -2.89 -0.89 16.04
C GLY A 158 -4.27 -1.42 16.47
N ARG A 159 -5.35 -0.67 16.21
CA ARG A 159 -6.75 -1.03 16.51
C ARG A 159 -7.31 -1.92 15.38
N THR A 160 -6.71 -3.09 15.19
CA THR A 160 -6.94 -3.98 14.04
C THR A 160 -8.40 -4.39 13.85
N GLN A 161 -9.12 -4.70 14.95
CA GLN A 161 -10.52 -5.12 14.84
C GLN A 161 -11.43 -3.98 14.35
N GLU A 162 -11.22 -2.75 14.81
CA GLU A 162 -12.00 -1.59 14.36
C GLU A 162 -11.68 -1.23 12.90
N ALA A 163 -10.43 -1.41 12.48
CA ALA A 163 -10.05 -1.29 11.07
C ALA A 163 -10.81 -2.30 10.21
N VAL A 164 -10.91 -3.55 10.65
CA VAL A 164 -11.70 -4.59 9.99
C VAL A 164 -13.17 -4.19 9.91
N ASP A 165 -13.77 -3.77 11.02
CA ASP A 165 -15.21 -3.46 11.07
C ASP A 165 -15.59 -2.34 10.08
N VAL A 166 -14.80 -1.27 10.01
CA VAL A 166 -15.03 -0.16 9.07
C VAL A 166 -14.74 -0.56 7.62
N LEU A 167 -13.69 -1.33 7.35
CA LEU A 167 -13.37 -1.77 5.99
C LEU A 167 -14.33 -2.82 5.45
N VAL A 168 -14.86 -3.70 6.31
CA VAL A 168 -15.96 -4.60 5.94
C VAL A 168 -17.20 -3.78 5.58
N MET A 169 -17.52 -2.73 6.34
CA MET A 169 -18.63 -1.84 6.00
C MET A 169 -18.43 -1.19 4.62
N ALA A 170 -17.24 -0.68 4.33
CA ALA A 170 -16.91 -0.11 3.01
C ALA A 170 -17.03 -1.14 1.89
N PHE A 171 -16.51 -2.36 2.12
CA PHE A 171 -16.58 -3.47 1.18
C PHE A 171 -18.04 -3.85 0.86
N GLU A 172 -18.85 -4.06 1.89
CA GLU A 172 -20.26 -4.45 1.76
C GLU A 172 -21.09 -3.40 1.00
N VAL A 173 -20.86 -2.12 1.30
CA VAL A 173 -21.51 -1.00 0.62
C VAL A 173 -21.20 -1.00 -0.87
N LEU A 174 -19.94 -1.24 -1.26
CA LEU A 174 -19.52 -1.26 -2.66
C LEU A 174 -20.00 -2.51 -3.42
N VAL A 175 -19.98 -3.69 -2.78
CA VAL A 175 -20.36 -4.97 -3.40
C VAL A 175 -21.88 -5.13 -3.52
N HIS A 176 -22.63 -4.78 -2.48
CA HIS A 176 -24.07 -5.05 -2.39
C HIS A 176 -24.95 -3.82 -2.67
N GLY A 177 -24.37 -2.61 -2.71
CA GLY A 177 -25.11 -1.38 -3.02
C GLY A 177 -26.21 -1.05 -2.01
N ARG A 178 -26.13 -1.59 -0.77
CA ARG A 178 -27.12 -1.26 0.26
C ARG A 178 -26.98 0.20 0.68
N THR A 179 -28.07 0.94 0.50
CA THR A 179 -28.38 2.11 1.32
C THR A 179 -28.34 1.68 2.78
N LEU A 180 -27.55 2.38 3.60
CA LEU A 180 -27.53 2.27 5.06
C LEU A 180 -28.86 2.76 5.68
N GLY A 181 -30.04 2.38 5.14
CA GLY A 181 -31.29 3.08 5.47
C GLY A 181 -32.62 2.36 5.26
N THR A 182 -32.72 1.15 4.70
CA THR A 182 -34.02 0.47 4.57
C THR A 182 -33.96 -1.03 4.88
N GLY A 183 -34.28 -1.38 6.13
CA GLY A 183 -34.65 -2.73 6.56
C GLY A 183 -33.69 -3.40 7.57
N ASN A 184 -34.11 -3.47 8.84
CA ASN A 184 -33.60 -4.33 9.92
C ASN A 184 -32.07 -4.37 10.16
N ASP A 185 -31.52 -3.20 10.49
CA ASP A 185 -30.87 -2.89 11.79
C ASP A 185 -29.77 -3.82 12.36
N SER A 186 -28.84 -4.30 11.53
CA SER A 186 -27.54 -4.81 12.02
C SER A 186 -26.39 -3.84 11.75
N SER A 187 -26.40 -3.13 10.62
CA SER A 187 -25.23 -2.36 10.14
C SER A 187 -25.25 -0.89 10.57
N LEU A 188 -26.45 -0.29 10.66
CA LEU A 188 -26.68 1.02 11.29
C LEU A 188 -26.41 0.93 12.80
N ARG A 189 -26.89 -0.14 13.46
CA ARG A 189 -26.46 -0.50 14.82
C ARG A 189 -24.95 -0.70 14.94
N LYS A 190 -24.26 -1.31 13.95
CA LYS A 190 -22.78 -1.44 13.97
C LYS A 190 -22.09 -0.08 13.86
N ALA A 191 -22.57 0.82 12.99
CA ALA A 191 -22.06 2.19 12.87
C ALA A 191 -22.33 3.03 14.13
N GLN A 192 -23.52 2.89 14.75
CA GLN A 192 -23.89 3.53 16.02
C GLN A 192 -23.21 2.89 17.23
N LYS A 193 -22.90 1.58 17.21
CA LYS A 193 -22.10 0.88 18.24
C LYS A 193 -20.65 1.35 18.18
N LEU A 194 -20.17 1.79 17.01
CA LEU A 194 -18.93 2.53 16.88
C LEU A 194 -19.01 3.84 17.69
N GLU A 195 -20.10 4.61 17.63
CA GLU A 195 -20.29 5.83 18.46
C GLU A 195 -20.30 5.56 19.98
N ALA A 196 -20.89 4.45 20.44
CA ALA A 196 -21.07 4.15 21.87
C ALA A 196 -19.76 3.79 22.61
N GLY A 197 -18.64 3.61 21.91
CA GLY A 197 -17.34 3.19 22.47
C GLY A 197 -16.47 4.32 23.03
N ILE A 198 -17.02 5.27 23.78
CA ILE A 198 -16.23 6.23 24.57
C ILE A 198 -16.76 6.24 26.01
N GLY A 199 -16.19 5.38 26.85
CA GLY A 199 -16.40 5.43 28.31
C GLY A 199 -16.79 4.10 28.97
N GLY A 200 -16.01 3.04 28.77
CA GLY A 200 -16.20 1.79 29.50
C GLY A 200 -15.27 0.72 28.94
N GLY A 201 -14.64 -0.07 29.81
CA GLY A 201 -13.78 -1.16 29.40
C GLY A 201 -14.44 -2.03 28.33
N PHE A 202 -13.65 -2.45 27.36
CA PHE A 202 -14.01 -3.49 26.40
C PHE A 202 -14.19 -4.79 27.19
N ASP A 203 -15.35 -4.97 27.83
CA ASP A 203 -15.67 -6.21 28.53
C ASP A 203 -15.69 -7.34 27.52
N SER A 204 -14.91 -8.36 27.83
CA SER A 204 -14.44 -9.41 26.92
C SER A 204 -15.49 -10.51 26.70
N ASP A 205 -16.76 -10.27 27.02
CA ASP A 205 -17.77 -11.32 27.20
C ASP A 205 -18.88 -11.37 26.13
N ASP A 206 -18.90 -10.45 25.15
CA ASP A 206 -19.75 -10.60 23.96
C ASP A 206 -19.01 -11.37 22.85
N HIS A 207 -18.90 -12.68 23.04
CA HIS A 207 -18.78 -13.62 21.93
C HIS A 207 -19.89 -13.32 20.90
N HIS A 208 -19.53 -13.32 19.61
CA HIS A 208 -20.38 -13.13 18.41
C HIS A 208 -20.35 -11.77 17.68
N LEU A 209 -19.14 -11.30 17.32
CA LEU A 209 -18.94 -10.62 16.03
C LEU A 209 -18.31 -11.54 14.96
N SER A 210 -18.24 -12.84 15.27
CA SER A 210 -17.78 -13.95 14.43
C SER A 210 -18.89 -14.52 13.53
N GLN A 211 -19.70 -13.68 12.88
CA GLN A 211 -20.34 -14.20 11.68
C GLN A 211 -19.24 -14.27 10.62
N ASP A 212 -18.96 -15.49 10.16
CA ASP A 212 -18.08 -15.78 9.03
C ASP A 212 -18.62 -15.06 7.79
N HIS A 213 -18.33 -13.77 7.67
CA HIS A 213 -18.67 -12.96 6.52
C HIS A 213 -17.90 -13.54 5.33
N ASP A 214 -18.63 -14.28 4.51
CA ASP A 214 -18.13 -14.79 3.26
C ASP A 214 -18.36 -13.71 2.19
N PRO A 215 -17.29 -13.14 1.58
CA PRO A 215 -17.41 -12.13 0.53
C PRO A 215 -18.11 -12.65 -0.73
N SER A 216 -18.40 -13.94 -0.82
CA SER A 216 -19.17 -14.59 -1.88
C SER A 216 -20.59 -15.02 -1.46
N SER A 217 -20.96 -14.92 -0.17
CA SER A 217 -22.28 -15.35 0.30
C SER A 217 -23.38 -14.35 -0.03
N SER A 218 -24.21 -14.70 -1.01
CA SER A 218 -25.46 -13.99 -1.31
C SER A 218 -26.57 -14.42 -0.35
N ALA A 219 -26.55 -13.93 0.90
CA ALA A 219 -27.72 -14.04 1.78
C ALA A 219 -28.85 -13.05 1.40
N HIS A 220 -28.78 -12.45 0.20
CA HIS A 220 -29.61 -11.32 -0.20
C HIS A 220 -30.24 -11.55 -1.57
N THR A 221 -31.53 -11.22 -1.67
CA THR A 221 -32.48 -11.48 -2.78
C THR A 221 -32.13 -10.81 -4.11
N HIS A 222 -31.02 -10.09 -4.19
CA HIS A 222 -30.46 -9.51 -5.40
C HIS A 222 -28.99 -9.89 -5.48
N GLY A 223 -28.56 -10.48 -6.61
CA GLY A 223 -27.17 -10.89 -6.82
C GLY A 223 -26.17 -9.72 -6.71
N PRO A 224 -24.86 -10.00 -6.63
CA PRO A 224 -23.83 -8.97 -6.46
C PRO A 224 -23.95 -7.90 -7.55
N ARG A 225 -23.88 -6.62 -7.14
CA ARG A 225 -24.04 -5.49 -8.04
C ARG A 225 -22.94 -5.50 -9.10
N VAL A 226 -23.32 -5.07 -10.29
CA VAL A 226 -22.37 -4.76 -11.35
C VAL A 226 -21.53 -3.54 -10.97
N MET A 227 -20.31 -3.78 -10.51
CA MET A 227 -19.33 -2.73 -10.28
C MET A 227 -18.70 -2.30 -11.61
N ASP A 228 -18.66 -0.99 -11.85
CA ASP A 228 -17.83 -0.41 -12.89
C ASP A 228 -16.33 -0.67 -12.58
N GLY A 229 -15.49 -0.48 -13.59
CA GLY A 229 -14.05 -0.81 -13.48
C GLY A 229 -13.36 -0.15 -12.28
N PRO A 230 -13.42 1.19 -12.13
CA PRO A 230 -12.80 1.89 -11.02
C PRO A 230 -13.33 1.48 -9.64
N THR A 231 -14.64 1.27 -9.47
CA THR A 231 -15.19 0.80 -8.20
C THR A 231 -14.75 -0.62 -7.89
N ARG A 232 -14.69 -1.48 -8.89
CA ARG A 232 -14.17 -2.85 -8.72
C ARG A 232 -12.73 -2.83 -8.24
N LEU A 233 -11.86 -2.03 -8.86
CA LEU A 233 -10.46 -1.92 -8.45
C LEU A 233 -10.32 -1.40 -7.01
N LYS A 234 -11.11 -0.40 -6.62
CA LYS A 234 -11.16 0.06 -5.21
C LYS A 234 -11.58 -1.05 -4.26
N THR A 235 -12.60 -1.80 -4.61
CA THR A 235 -13.13 -2.89 -3.78
C THR A 235 -12.15 -4.05 -3.66
N VAL A 236 -11.41 -4.35 -4.73
CA VAL A 236 -10.27 -5.29 -4.71
C VAL A 236 -9.19 -4.81 -3.73
N GLY A 237 -8.84 -3.53 -3.73
CA GLY A 237 -7.89 -2.97 -2.77
C GLY A 237 -8.35 -3.10 -1.32
N ILE A 238 -9.64 -2.86 -1.04
CA ILE A 238 -10.23 -3.08 0.29
C ILE A 238 -10.17 -4.57 0.66
N ALA A 239 -10.50 -5.48 -0.27
CA ALA A 239 -10.43 -6.91 -0.02
C ALA A 239 -9.00 -7.37 0.31
N GLN A 240 -8.00 -6.94 -0.47
CA GLN A 240 -6.59 -7.21 -0.18
C GLN A 240 -6.22 -6.75 1.23
N LYS A 241 -6.65 -5.54 1.61
CA LYS A 241 -6.43 -4.98 2.94
C LYS A 241 -7.11 -5.78 4.05
N LEU A 242 -8.35 -6.21 3.84
CA LEU A 242 -9.06 -7.10 4.76
C LEU A 242 -8.33 -8.44 4.88
N GLY A 243 -7.79 -8.97 3.78
CA GLY A 243 -6.90 -10.13 3.76
C GLY A 243 -5.73 -9.97 4.74
N ASP A 244 -5.00 -8.87 4.62
CA ASP A 244 -3.87 -8.55 5.51
C ASP A 244 -4.28 -8.47 6.99
N LEU A 245 -5.40 -7.78 7.26
CA LEU A 245 -5.89 -7.59 8.63
C LEU A 245 -6.37 -8.90 9.26
N TYR A 246 -7.13 -9.72 8.51
CA TYR A 246 -7.55 -11.03 8.99
C TYR A 246 -6.36 -11.96 9.18
N HIS A 247 -5.35 -11.89 8.32
CA HIS A 247 -4.11 -12.64 8.49
C HIS A 247 -3.36 -12.22 9.77
N ALA A 248 -3.29 -10.90 10.05
CA ALA A 248 -2.73 -10.38 11.28
C ALA A 248 -3.49 -10.86 12.54
N LEU A 249 -4.83 -10.95 12.44
CA LEU A 249 -5.71 -11.51 13.48
C LEU A 249 -5.69 -13.04 13.58
N LYS A 250 -4.85 -13.74 12.79
CA LYS A 250 -4.79 -15.22 12.70
C LYS A 250 -6.12 -15.86 12.28
N LYS A 251 -6.97 -15.10 11.59
CA LYS A 251 -8.24 -15.52 10.99
C LYS A 251 -7.98 -15.93 9.53
N ASP A 252 -7.24 -17.02 9.36
CA ASP A 252 -6.65 -17.39 8.07
C ASP A 252 -7.68 -17.75 7.01
N GLN A 253 -8.80 -18.38 7.39
CA GLN A 253 -9.88 -18.71 6.45
C GLN A 253 -10.51 -17.44 5.87
N GLN A 254 -10.75 -16.42 6.71
CA GLN A 254 -11.29 -15.14 6.27
C GLN A 254 -10.26 -14.41 5.40
N ALA A 255 -8.98 -14.41 5.79
CA ALA A 255 -7.91 -13.82 4.99
C ALA A 255 -7.85 -14.41 3.58
N GLU A 256 -7.83 -15.75 3.48
CA GLU A 256 -7.81 -16.47 2.21
C GLU A 256 -9.01 -16.09 1.32
N ARG A 257 -10.21 -16.03 1.89
CA ARG A 257 -11.44 -15.65 1.15
C ARG A 257 -11.32 -14.27 0.51
N TYR A 258 -10.81 -13.29 1.24
CA TYR A 258 -10.66 -11.93 0.71
C TYR A 258 -9.56 -11.84 -0.37
N TYR A 259 -8.42 -12.51 -0.15
CA TYR A 259 -7.38 -12.58 -1.18
C TYR A 259 -7.87 -13.27 -2.45
N LEU A 260 -8.54 -14.43 -2.33
CA LEU A 260 -9.12 -15.14 -3.46
C LEU A 260 -10.16 -14.30 -4.20
N TRP A 261 -11.11 -13.70 -3.46
CA TRP A 261 -12.14 -12.85 -4.04
C TRP A 261 -11.51 -11.71 -4.84
N SER A 262 -10.47 -11.06 -4.30
CA SER A 262 -9.83 -9.93 -4.94
C SER A 262 -9.17 -10.31 -6.29
N VAL A 263 -8.42 -11.41 -6.34
CA VAL A 263 -7.81 -11.93 -7.57
C VAL A 263 -8.89 -12.37 -8.56
N GLU A 264 -9.93 -13.03 -8.07
CA GLU A 264 -11.07 -13.46 -8.89
C GLU A 264 -11.75 -12.26 -9.57
N GLN A 265 -11.96 -11.15 -8.85
CA GLN A 265 -12.57 -9.94 -9.43
C GLN A 265 -11.72 -9.29 -10.52
N LEU A 266 -10.39 -9.35 -10.41
CA LEU A 266 -9.49 -8.85 -11.43
C LEU A 266 -9.45 -9.77 -12.66
N MET A 267 -9.60 -11.08 -12.46
CA MET A 267 -9.60 -12.07 -13.53
C MET A 267 -10.96 -12.25 -14.22
N LYS A 268 -12.05 -11.71 -13.64
CA LYS A 268 -13.38 -11.70 -14.26
C LYS A 268 -13.40 -10.74 -15.46
N ASN A 269 -13.63 -11.28 -16.66
CA ASN A 269 -13.80 -10.48 -17.89
C ASN A 269 -14.86 -9.37 -17.69
N HIS A 270 -14.48 -8.12 -17.97
CA HIS A 270 -15.30 -6.93 -17.78
C HIS A 270 -16.62 -6.97 -18.57
N ASP A 271 -16.63 -7.63 -19.73
CA ASP A 271 -17.76 -7.64 -20.68
C ASP A 271 -19.01 -8.38 -20.18
N GLN A 272 -18.92 -9.19 -19.12
CA GLN A 272 -20.00 -10.12 -18.78
C GLN A 272 -20.91 -9.71 -17.63
N ILE A 273 -20.63 -8.61 -16.91
CA ILE A 273 -21.60 -8.20 -15.91
C ILE A 273 -22.81 -7.46 -16.54
N LEU A 274 -22.68 -6.96 -17.77
CA LEU A 274 -23.82 -6.43 -18.52
C LEU A 274 -24.75 -7.52 -19.08
N ALA A 275 -24.30 -8.78 -19.14
CA ALA A 275 -25.03 -9.88 -19.78
C ALA A 275 -25.82 -10.80 -18.83
N ARG A 276 -25.76 -10.58 -17.51
CA ARG A 276 -26.49 -11.40 -16.52
C ARG A 276 -27.73 -10.69 -16.02
N THR A 277 -28.83 -10.85 -16.75
CA THR A 277 -30.17 -10.86 -16.13
C THR A 277 -30.30 -12.07 -15.19
N PRO A 278 -31.01 -11.96 -14.05
CA PRO A 278 -31.16 -13.06 -13.11
C PRO A 278 -32.13 -14.11 -13.68
N ALA A 279 -31.61 -15.27 -14.09
CA ALA A 279 -32.42 -16.39 -14.54
C ALA A 279 -32.80 -17.30 -13.36
N ALA A 280 -34.07 -17.23 -12.95
CA ALA A 280 -34.74 -18.37 -12.35
C ALA A 280 -35.08 -19.36 -13.48
N HIS A 281 -34.68 -20.63 -13.28
CA HIS A 281 -34.74 -21.76 -14.23
C HIS A 281 -33.65 -21.76 -15.32
N ILE A 282 -32.50 -22.37 -15.00
CA ILE A 282 -31.45 -22.69 -15.98
C ILE A 282 -31.52 -24.20 -16.28
N SER A 283 -31.67 -24.54 -17.56
CA SER A 283 -31.69 -25.93 -18.06
C SER A 283 -30.31 -26.61 -18.01
N ASP A 284 -30.24 -27.94 -18.04
CA ASP A 284 -28.95 -28.66 -18.09
C ASP A 284 -28.15 -28.36 -19.37
N GLU A 285 -28.83 -27.96 -20.44
CA GLU A 285 -28.23 -27.51 -21.70
C GLU A 285 -27.58 -26.13 -21.57
N GLU A 286 -28.21 -25.19 -20.88
CA GLU A 286 -27.59 -23.91 -20.50
C GLU A 286 -26.44 -24.08 -19.49
N ARG A 287 -26.47 -25.09 -18.61
CA ARG A 287 -25.31 -25.43 -17.77
C ARG A 287 -24.10 -25.85 -18.59
N LEU A 288 -24.33 -26.69 -19.60
CA LEU A 288 -23.27 -27.17 -20.49
C LEU A 288 -22.75 -26.03 -21.38
N GLN A 289 -23.63 -25.16 -21.87
CA GLN A 289 -23.25 -23.97 -22.61
C GLN A 289 -22.46 -23.00 -21.73
N ASN A 290 -22.90 -22.75 -20.49
CA ASN A 290 -22.15 -21.96 -19.51
C ASN A 290 -20.77 -22.57 -19.18
N ALA A 291 -20.64 -23.90 -19.16
CA ALA A 291 -19.36 -24.57 -18.95
C ALA A 291 -18.42 -24.43 -20.16
N ARG A 292 -18.95 -24.56 -21.38
CA ARG A 292 -18.22 -24.30 -22.63
C ARG A 292 -17.81 -22.84 -22.77
N ASP A 293 -18.70 -21.93 -22.42
CA ASP A 293 -18.44 -20.50 -22.40
C ASP A 293 -17.40 -20.19 -21.33
N LYS A 294 -17.41 -20.83 -20.15
CA LYS A 294 -16.33 -20.69 -19.14
C LYS A 294 -14.98 -21.16 -19.66
N GLU A 295 -14.96 -22.23 -20.46
CA GLU A 295 -13.74 -22.76 -21.06
C GLU A 295 -13.24 -21.87 -22.22
N ALA A 296 -14.14 -21.31 -23.03
CA ALA A 296 -13.83 -20.30 -24.05
C ALA A 296 -13.38 -18.97 -23.43
N MET A 297 -14.00 -18.54 -22.33
CA MET A 297 -13.64 -17.37 -21.52
C MET A 297 -12.25 -17.51 -20.90
N ARG A 298 -11.90 -18.70 -20.39
CA ARG A 298 -10.54 -19.02 -19.92
C ARG A 298 -9.49 -18.81 -21.00
N LYS A 299 -9.86 -18.94 -22.28
CA LYS A 299 -8.99 -18.69 -23.43
C LYS A 299 -9.00 -17.22 -23.88
N GLN A 300 -9.89 -16.37 -23.37
CA GLN A 300 -10.07 -14.99 -23.81
C GLN A 300 -9.44 -13.94 -22.88
N PHE A 301 -9.26 -14.23 -21.57
CA PHE A 301 -8.52 -13.32 -20.69
C PHE A 301 -7.05 -13.25 -21.12
N SER A 302 -6.68 -12.16 -21.78
CA SER A 302 -5.30 -11.88 -22.16
C SER A 302 -4.67 -10.97 -21.11
N PHE A 303 -3.58 -11.44 -20.53
CA PHE A 303 -2.80 -10.67 -19.56
C PHE A 303 -1.99 -9.56 -20.23
N GLU A 304 -1.91 -9.59 -21.57
CA GLU A 304 -1.28 -8.58 -22.40
C GLU A 304 -2.23 -7.40 -22.65
N ASN A 305 -3.54 -7.67 -22.74
CA ASN A 305 -4.59 -6.68 -23.04
C ASN A 305 -5.55 -6.52 -21.85
N LEU A 306 -5.07 -5.87 -20.79
CA LEU A 306 -5.89 -5.58 -19.61
C LEU A 306 -6.91 -4.46 -19.89
N PRO A 307 -8.08 -4.46 -19.23
CA PRO A 307 -9.05 -3.36 -19.31
C PRO A 307 -8.44 -2.01 -18.90
N SER A 308 -8.90 -0.91 -19.48
CA SER A 308 -8.36 0.45 -19.23
C SER A 308 -8.44 0.92 -17.77
N TRP A 309 -9.30 0.30 -16.96
CA TRP A 309 -9.47 0.61 -15.55
C TRP A 309 -8.50 -0.16 -14.63
N MET A 310 -7.66 -1.05 -15.15
CA MET A 310 -6.71 -1.87 -14.40
C MET A 310 -5.33 -1.86 -15.05
N THR A 311 -4.29 -1.92 -14.23
CA THR A 311 -2.90 -2.06 -14.68
C THR A 311 -2.34 -3.46 -14.41
N LYS A 312 -1.24 -3.81 -15.10
CA LYS A 312 -0.48 -5.03 -14.80
C LYS A 312 0.04 -5.05 -13.35
N THR A 313 0.34 -3.88 -12.81
CA THR A 313 0.78 -3.71 -11.41
C THR A 313 -0.34 -4.09 -10.43
N ASP A 314 -1.59 -3.70 -10.69
CA ASP A 314 -2.73 -4.04 -9.81
C ASP A 314 -2.95 -5.55 -9.74
N LEU A 315 -2.89 -6.23 -10.89
CA LEU A 315 -3.01 -7.68 -10.98
C LEU A 315 -1.79 -8.39 -10.38
N GLY A 316 -0.58 -7.92 -10.70
CA GLY A 316 0.67 -8.46 -10.17
C GLY A 316 0.73 -8.40 -8.65
N ALA A 317 0.42 -7.24 -8.06
CA ALA A 317 0.39 -7.05 -6.61
C ALA A 317 -0.66 -7.95 -5.92
N SER A 318 -1.84 -8.09 -6.53
CA SER A 318 -2.90 -8.95 -5.96
C SER A 318 -2.53 -10.44 -5.99
N LEU A 319 -1.87 -10.89 -7.07
CA LEU A 319 -1.33 -12.24 -7.19
C LEU A 319 -0.18 -12.48 -6.20
N GLU A 320 0.73 -11.52 -6.08
CA GLU A 320 1.85 -11.58 -5.13
C GLU A 320 1.34 -11.69 -3.69
N ALA A 321 0.37 -10.87 -3.29
CA ALA A 321 -0.20 -10.89 -1.94
C ALA A 321 -0.84 -12.25 -1.60
N LEU A 322 -1.63 -12.81 -2.52
CA LEU A 322 -2.20 -14.16 -2.36
C LEU A 322 -1.08 -15.24 -2.31
N GLY A 323 -0.03 -15.09 -3.13
CA GLY A 323 1.16 -15.95 -3.07
C GLY A 323 1.87 -15.85 -1.72
N GLY A 324 2.03 -14.65 -1.19
CA GLY A 324 2.59 -14.35 0.13
C GLY A 324 1.81 -15.01 1.24
N PHE A 325 0.48 -14.92 1.18
CA PHE A 325 -0.42 -15.61 2.08
C PHE A 325 -0.18 -17.12 2.07
N TYR A 326 -0.22 -17.78 0.91
CA TYR A 326 0.01 -19.24 0.85
C TYR A 326 1.41 -19.66 1.32
N THR A 327 2.43 -18.86 0.98
CA THR A 327 3.81 -19.10 1.44
C THR A 327 3.95 -18.94 2.96
N SER A 328 3.16 -18.07 3.59
CA SER A 328 3.06 -17.96 5.06
C SER A 328 2.39 -19.17 5.72
N LYS A 329 1.55 -19.90 4.96
CA LYS A 329 0.87 -21.12 5.40
C LYS A 329 1.63 -22.40 5.06
N GLY A 330 2.79 -22.29 4.40
CA GLY A 330 3.55 -23.43 3.93
C GLY A 330 2.90 -24.16 2.75
N VAL A 331 1.89 -23.56 2.11
CA VAL A 331 1.19 -24.14 0.94
C VAL A 331 1.89 -23.65 -0.34
N TYR A 332 3.16 -24.02 -0.48
CA TYR A 332 4.03 -23.52 -1.56
C TYR A 332 3.57 -23.92 -2.97
N SER A 333 2.86 -25.05 -3.10
CA SER A 333 2.27 -25.51 -4.37
C SER A 333 1.28 -24.51 -4.95
N ASN A 334 0.57 -23.77 -4.10
CA ASN A 334 -0.41 -22.76 -4.52
C ASN A 334 0.26 -21.40 -4.74
N ALA A 335 1.31 -21.08 -3.98
CA ALA A 335 2.04 -19.82 -4.09
C ALA A 335 2.84 -19.71 -5.40
N LEU A 336 3.53 -20.77 -5.79
CA LEU A 336 4.44 -20.78 -6.92
C LEU A 336 3.82 -20.31 -8.26
N PRO A 337 2.66 -20.85 -8.71
CA PRO A 337 2.04 -20.38 -9.95
C PRO A 337 1.60 -18.91 -9.86
N LEU A 338 1.23 -18.41 -8.68
CA LEU A 338 0.85 -17.01 -8.47
C LEU A 338 2.05 -16.08 -8.64
N TYR A 339 3.19 -16.41 -8.01
CA TYR A 339 4.41 -15.63 -8.16
C TYR A 339 4.97 -15.68 -9.58
N MET A 340 4.98 -16.84 -10.22
CA MET A 340 5.39 -16.94 -11.63
C MET A 340 4.50 -16.09 -12.53
N ARG A 341 3.19 -16.04 -12.22
CA ARG A 341 2.28 -15.18 -12.98
C ARG A 341 2.53 -13.70 -12.71
N ALA A 342 2.72 -13.29 -11.46
CA ALA A 342 3.10 -11.92 -11.11
C ALA A 342 4.42 -11.51 -11.80
N LEU A 343 5.42 -12.41 -11.85
CA LEU A 343 6.70 -12.13 -12.49
C LEU A 343 6.56 -11.86 -13.99
N SER A 344 5.64 -12.56 -14.67
CA SER A 344 5.35 -12.32 -16.09
C SER A 344 4.66 -10.96 -16.38
N LEU A 345 4.14 -10.30 -15.35
CA LEU A 345 3.44 -9.02 -15.47
C LEU A 345 4.35 -7.81 -15.26
N VAL A 346 5.56 -8.02 -14.75
CA VAL A 346 6.52 -6.95 -14.45
C VAL A 346 7.67 -6.92 -15.44
N GLU A 347 8.36 -5.78 -15.52
CA GLU A 347 9.55 -5.65 -16.36
C GLU A 347 10.66 -6.61 -15.88
N PRO A 348 11.24 -7.45 -16.76
CA PRO A 348 12.14 -8.54 -16.35
C PRO A 348 13.37 -8.13 -15.53
N ASN A 349 13.87 -6.90 -15.72
CA ASN A 349 15.06 -6.37 -15.06
C ASN A 349 14.72 -5.28 -14.02
N SER A 350 13.49 -5.27 -13.50
CA SER A 350 13.05 -4.34 -12.44
C SER A 350 13.43 -4.83 -11.05
N CYS A 351 13.52 -3.91 -10.08
CA CYS A 351 13.69 -4.27 -8.65
C CYS A 351 12.59 -5.22 -8.17
N HIS A 352 11.35 -4.96 -8.58
CA HIS A 352 10.22 -5.81 -8.24
C HIS A 352 10.32 -7.22 -8.83
N ALA A 353 10.91 -7.39 -10.02
CA ALA A 353 11.20 -8.72 -10.55
C ALA A 353 12.18 -9.49 -9.65
N ALA A 354 13.17 -8.82 -9.05
CA ALA A 354 14.08 -9.44 -8.09
C ALA A 354 13.35 -9.88 -6.80
N VAL A 355 12.40 -9.08 -6.31
CA VAL A 355 11.51 -9.44 -5.19
C VAL A 355 10.74 -10.73 -5.49
N LEU A 356 10.08 -10.79 -6.65
CA LEU A 356 9.31 -11.97 -7.06
C LEU A 356 10.20 -13.19 -7.27
N MET A 357 11.41 -13.04 -7.82
CA MET A 357 12.38 -14.13 -7.92
C MET A 357 12.82 -14.64 -6.54
N CYS A 358 12.96 -13.75 -5.55
CA CYS A 358 13.22 -14.13 -4.15
C CYS A 358 12.07 -14.94 -3.56
N ASN A 359 10.82 -14.49 -3.77
CA ASN A 359 9.63 -15.20 -3.30
C ASN A 359 9.46 -16.58 -3.97
N ILE A 360 9.77 -16.68 -5.27
CA ILE A 360 9.80 -17.96 -6.00
C ILE A 360 10.88 -18.88 -5.42
N SER A 361 12.06 -18.34 -5.10
CA SER A 361 13.13 -19.10 -4.44
C SER A 361 12.69 -19.67 -3.08
N ASP A 362 12.05 -18.86 -2.23
CA ASP A 362 11.50 -19.32 -0.94
C ASP A 362 10.44 -20.43 -1.15
N ALA A 363 9.57 -20.28 -2.14
CA ALA A 363 8.57 -21.30 -2.46
C ALA A 363 9.19 -22.63 -2.92
N PHE A 364 10.22 -22.61 -3.77
CA PHE A 364 10.94 -23.83 -4.16
C PHE A 364 11.68 -24.47 -2.98
N ALA A 365 12.29 -23.65 -2.11
CA ALA A 365 12.97 -24.13 -0.91
C ALA A 365 11.99 -24.85 0.03
N GLY A 366 10.80 -24.28 0.20
CA GLY A 366 9.71 -24.87 0.97
C GLY A 366 9.18 -26.19 0.41
N LEU A 367 9.29 -26.41 -0.90
CA LEU A 367 9.00 -27.69 -1.56
C LEU A 367 10.16 -28.70 -1.47
N GLY A 368 11.28 -28.33 -0.85
CA GLY A 368 12.50 -29.14 -0.78
C GLY A 368 13.34 -29.13 -2.05
N ASN A 369 12.99 -28.33 -3.05
CA ASN A 369 13.74 -28.22 -4.31
C ASN A 369 14.81 -27.12 -4.20
N ILE A 370 15.92 -27.48 -3.56
CA ILE A 370 16.96 -26.52 -3.16
C ILE A 370 17.76 -26.01 -4.36
N ASP A 371 17.92 -26.81 -5.41
CA ASP A 371 18.65 -26.40 -6.62
C ASP A 371 17.88 -25.35 -7.42
N ASP A 372 16.59 -25.56 -7.67
CA ASP A 372 15.76 -24.55 -8.33
C ASP A 372 15.64 -23.28 -7.48
N ALA A 373 15.50 -23.43 -6.16
CA ALA A 373 15.50 -22.29 -5.24
C ALA A 373 16.78 -21.46 -5.37
N THR A 374 17.94 -22.11 -5.41
CA THR A 374 19.24 -21.43 -5.57
C THR A 374 19.30 -20.70 -6.91
N GLY A 375 18.92 -21.35 -8.01
CA GLY A 375 18.94 -20.74 -9.34
C GLY A 375 17.98 -19.55 -9.49
N TRP A 376 16.86 -19.54 -8.77
CA TRP A 376 15.97 -18.36 -8.72
C TRP A 376 16.56 -17.23 -7.88
N ALA A 377 17.13 -17.53 -6.71
CA ALA A 377 17.78 -16.52 -5.88
C ALA A 377 18.99 -15.86 -6.57
N GLU A 378 19.84 -16.64 -7.25
CA GLU A 378 20.97 -16.10 -8.01
C GLU A 378 20.53 -15.17 -9.15
N ARG A 379 19.46 -15.54 -9.87
CA ARG A 379 18.86 -14.68 -10.90
C ARG A 379 18.31 -13.38 -10.32
N GLY A 380 17.58 -13.47 -9.20
CA GLY A 380 17.07 -12.30 -8.49
C GLY A 380 18.19 -11.38 -8.03
N LEU A 381 19.27 -11.93 -7.46
CA LEU A 381 20.43 -11.16 -7.03
C LEU A 381 21.11 -10.45 -8.20
N LYS A 382 21.23 -11.12 -9.34
CA LYS A 382 21.80 -10.52 -10.56
C LYS A 382 20.97 -9.33 -11.02
N VAL A 383 19.64 -9.45 -11.05
CA VAL A 383 18.76 -8.33 -11.42
C VAL A 383 18.87 -7.19 -10.41
N GLY A 384 18.73 -7.48 -9.12
CA GLY A 384 18.78 -6.48 -8.05
C GLY A 384 20.10 -5.69 -8.00
N LYS A 385 21.24 -6.34 -8.29
CA LYS A 385 22.57 -5.68 -8.35
C LYS A 385 22.75 -4.74 -9.55
N THR A 386 21.99 -4.89 -10.61
CA THR A 386 22.12 -4.06 -11.83
C THR A 386 21.36 -2.73 -11.75
N GLN A 387 20.50 -2.59 -10.76
CA GLN A 387 19.62 -1.45 -10.58
C GLN A 387 19.93 -0.77 -9.23
N SER A 388 19.34 0.41 -9.02
CA SER A 388 19.47 1.14 -7.75
C SER A 388 18.08 1.55 -7.26
N GLY A 389 17.91 1.59 -5.94
CA GLY A 389 16.65 1.96 -5.31
C GLY A 389 16.37 1.09 -4.09
N GLN A 390 15.56 1.63 -3.18
CA GLN A 390 15.26 1.00 -1.89
C GLN A 390 14.76 -0.45 -2.04
N GLU A 391 13.85 -0.71 -2.99
CA GLU A 391 13.32 -2.06 -3.24
C GLU A 391 14.40 -3.04 -3.72
N CYS A 392 15.33 -2.58 -4.57
CA CYS A 392 16.49 -3.37 -4.99
C CYS A 392 17.45 -3.63 -3.83
N ASP A 393 17.69 -2.63 -2.99
CA ASP A 393 18.58 -2.73 -1.84
C ASP A 393 18.02 -3.71 -0.80
N GLU A 394 16.73 -3.59 -0.45
CA GLU A 394 16.05 -4.50 0.46
C GLU A 394 16.05 -5.94 -0.10
N SER A 395 15.63 -6.11 -1.36
CA SER A 395 15.59 -7.44 -1.99
C SER A 395 16.97 -8.09 -2.11
N CYS A 396 18.01 -7.35 -2.47
CA CYS A 396 19.38 -7.89 -2.51
C CYS A 396 19.82 -8.41 -1.14
N GLY A 397 19.55 -7.66 -0.07
CA GLY A 397 19.89 -8.07 1.29
C GLY A 397 19.20 -9.37 1.69
N VAL A 398 17.90 -9.47 1.41
CA VAL A 398 17.10 -10.67 1.67
C VAL A 398 17.56 -11.86 0.84
N ILE A 399 17.80 -11.66 -0.46
CA ILE A 399 18.28 -12.72 -1.37
C ILE A 399 19.65 -13.25 -0.92
N LEU A 400 20.57 -12.38 -0.51
CA LEU A 400 21.87 -12.80 0.01
C LEU A 400 21.72 -13.68 1.27
N TYR A 401 20.83 -13.30 2.19
CA TYR A 401 20.56 -14.11 3.37
C TYR A 401 19.95 -15.47 3.00
N ASN A 402 18.96 -15.48 2.09
CA ASN A 402 18.31 -16.70 1.64
C ASN A 402 19.28 -17.63 0.88
N LEU A 403 20.20 -17.09 0.09
CA LEU A 403 21.30 -17.88 -0.49
C LEU A 403 22.17 -18.53 0.58
N GLY A 404 22.49 -17.79 1.65
CA GLY A 404 23.18 -18.36 2.81
C GLY A 404 22.46 -19.57 3.40
N MET A 405 21.13 -19.46 3.58
CA MET A 405 20.29 -20.57 4.04
C MET A 405 20.26 -21.75 3.08
N LEU A 406 20.11 -21.50 1.79
CA LEU A 406 20.07 -22.55 0.77
C LEU A 406 21.39 -23.32 0.72
N HIS A 407 22.52 -22.63 0.87
CA HIS A 407 23.83 -23.29 0.95
C HIS A 407 24.02 -24.07 2.27
N GLU A 408 23.47 -23.58 3.40
CA GLU A 408 23.44 -24.34 4.66
C GLU A 408 22.65 -25.64 4.49
N MET A 409 21.49 -25.58 3.80
CA MET A 409 20.67 -26.76 3.49
C MET A 409 21.38 -27.75 2.54
N LYS A 410 22.26 -27.27 1.65
CA LYS A 410 23.11 -28.12 0.80
C LYS A 410 24.32 -28.71 1.53
N GLY A 411 24.61 -28.28 2.76
CA GLY A 411 25.82 -28.64 3.50
C GLY A 411 27.08 -27.86 3.09
N ASP A 412 26.95 -26.82 2.25
CA ASP A 412 28.06 -25.95 1.87
C ASP A 412 28.24 -24.82 2.89
N VAL A 413 28.84 -25.16 4.02
CA VAL A 413 29.02 -24.27 5.18
C VAL A 413 29.85 -23.03 4.82
N LEU A 414 30.86 -23.16 3.96
CA LEU A 414 31.73 -22.05 3.59
C LEU A 414 30.98 -21.01 2.75
N LYS A 415 30.22 -21.44 1.73
CA LYS A 415 29.39 -20.50 0.96
C LYS A 415 28.27 -19.90 1.79
N ALA A 416 27.64 -20.68 2.67
CA ALA A 416 26.61 -20.18 3.57
C ALA A 416 27.14 -19.02 4.43
N GLN A 417 28.33 -19.20 5.04
CA GLN A 417 28.97 -18.16 5.85
C GLN A 417 29.32 -16.91 5.04
N ASP A 418 29.81 -17.09 3.82
CA ASP A 418 30.14 -15.98 2.91
C ASP A 418 28.88 -15.17 2.57
N TYR A 419 27.79 -15.82 2.15
CA TYR A 419 26.53 -15.15 1.82
C TYR A 419 25.90 -14.42 3.01
N TYR A 420 25.91 -15.01 4.22
CA TYR A 420 25.46 -14.31 5.41
C TYR A 420 26.33 -13.09 5.74
N THR A 421 27.64 -13.17 5.53
CA THR A 421 28.55 -12.04 5.71
C THR A 421 28.25 -10.94 4.69
N GLN A 422 28.01 -11.30 3.43
CA GLN A 422 27.61 -10.37 2.38
C GLN A 422 26.27 -9.70 2.70
N SER A 423 25.25 -10.45 3.16
CA SER A 423 23.94 -9.90 3.55
C SER A 423 24.08 -8.88 4.69
N LYS A 424 24.86 -9.22 5.73
CA LYS A 424 25.17 -8.28 6.82
C LYS A 424 25.86 -7.01 6.32
N GLN A 425 26.89 -7.14 5.48
CA GLN A 425 27.61 -5.99 4.92
C GLN A 425 26.70 -5.14 4.04
N HIS A 426 25.80 -5.76 3.29
CA HIS A 426 24.81 -5.08 2.47
C HIS A 426 23.82 -4.29 3.34
N GLY A 427 23.30 -4.89 4.42
CA GLY A 427 22.46 -4.21 5.40
C GLY A 427 23.15 -3.00 6.04
N LEU A 428 24.43 -3.12 6.41
CA LEU A 428 25.23 -2.00 6.93
C LEU A 428 25.41 -0.85 5.93
N LYS A 429 25.52 -1.15 4.63
CA LYS A 429 25.67 -0.14 3.58
C LYS A 429 24.36 0.59 3.27
N THR A 430 23.26 -0.14 3.33
CA THR A 430 21.93 0.34 2.90
C THR A 430 21.08 0.87 4.05
N GLY A 431 21.46 0.60 5.31
CA GLY A 431 20.66 0.91 6.49
C GLY A 431 19.51 -0.08 6.71
N PHE A 432 19.54 -1.24 6.06
CA PHE A 432 18.51 -2.27 6.21
C PHE A 432 18.84 -3.21 7.39
N ASP A 433 18.42 -2.79 8.59
CA ASP A 433 18.79 -3.42 9.87
C ASP A 433 18.38 -4.89 9.98
N GLN A 434 17.28 -5.29 9.35
CA GLN A 434 16.77 -6.66 9.43
C GLN A 434 17.78 -7.68 8.88
N CYS A 435 18.49 -7.36 7.79
CA CYS A 435 19.57 -8.19 7.26
C CYS A 435 20.73 -8.33 8.25
N ILE A 436 21.05 -7.27 8.99
CA ILE A 436 22.13 -7.28 9.99
C ILE A 436 21.76 -8.23 11.13
N VAL A 437 20.54 -8.11 11.66
CA VAL A 437 20.07 -8.92 12.79
C VAL A 437 20.04 -10.40 12.42
N GLU A 438 19.38 -10.75 11.32
CA GLU A 438 19.20 -12.16 10.93
C GLU A 438 20.52 -12.81 10.50
N SER A 439 21.36 -12.10 9.75
CA SER A 439 22.67 -12.62 9.36
C SER A 439 23.59 -12.83 10.57
N ASN A 440 23.57 -11.93 11.57
CA ASN A 440 24.32 -12.15 12.81
C ASN A 440 23.83 -13.39 13.57
N LYS A 441 22.52 -13.61 13.61
CA LYS A 441 21.93 -14.80 14.25
C LYS A 441 22.35 -16.08 13.54
N ALA A 442 22.29 -16.10 12.21
CA ALA A 442 22.74 -17.25 11.41
C ALA A 442 24.24 -17.54 11.59
N LEU A 443 25.08 -16.51 11.50
CA LEU A 443 26.54 -16.65 11.69
C LEU A 443 26.91 -17.15 13.09
N ARG A 444 26.20 -16.75 14.14
CA ARG A 444 26.41 -17.27 15.50
C ARG A 444 26.06 -18.75 15.60
N ARG A 445 24.88 -19.14 15.10
CA ARG A 445 24.43 -20.55 15.04
C ARG A 445 25.45 -21.46 14.37
N MET A 446 26.03 -21.01 13.24
CA MET A 446 27.02 -21.81 12.50
C MET A 446 28.33 -22.00 13.29
N LYS A 447 28.77 -20.99 14.05
CA LYS A 447 29.97 -21.11 14.90
C LYS A 447 29.78 -22.13 16.01
N GLU A 448 28.65 -22.04 16.72
CA GLU A 448 28.30 -22.96 17.81
C GLU A 448 28.22 -24.42 17.33
N THR A 449 27.67 -24.64 16.13
CA THR A 449 27.57 -25.98 15.53
C THR A 449 28.96 -26.55 15.16
N ASN A 450 29.87 -25.70 14.67
CA ASN A 450 31.23 -26.13 14.35
C ASN A 450 32.06 -26.44 15.60
N GLU A 451 31.93 -25.65 16.66
CA GLU A 451 32.63 -25.87 17.94
C GLU A 451 32.14 -27.15 18.63
N GLY A 452 30.83 -27.42 18.61
CA GLY A 452 30.25 -28.66 19.16
C GLY A 452 30.54 -29.92 18.34
N SER A 453 30.95 -29.79 17.08
CA SER A 453 31.39 -30.93 16.25
C SER A 453 32.88 -31.25 16.40
N GLN A 454 33.65 -30.36 17.05
CA GLN A 454 35.09 -30.52 17.31
C GLN A 454 35.41 -30.95 18.75
N ALA A 455 34.41 -30.95 19.63
CA ALA A 455 34.46 -31.49 20.99
C ALA A 455 33.89 -32.91 21.02
#